data_AF-A0A7C2J1B8-F1
#
_entry.id   AF-A0A7C2J1B8-F1
#
_cell.length_a   1.000
_cell.length_b   1.000
_cell.length_c   1.000
_cell.angle_alpha   90.00
_cell.angle_beta   90.00
_cell.angle_gamma   90.00
#
_symmetry.space_group_name_H-M   'P 1'
#
loop_
_entity.id
_entity.type
_entity.pdbx_description
1 polymer ?
#
loop_
_entity_poly.entity_id
_entity_poly.type
_entity_poly.pdbx_seq_one_letter_code
_entity_poly.pdbx_strand_id
1 'polypeptide(L)' 'MIITFIAYWIIALPIGYLLGFTFKMEVVGIWIGLLAGLTTAAIMLNLRFEIKTRNLGLN' A
#
# COMPACT_ATOMS: atom_id res chain seq x y z
N MET A 1 -3.41 8.95 -8.43
CA MET A 1 -4.44 9.64 -7.62
C MET A 1 -5.36 8.63 -6.92
N ILE A 2 -6.18 7.83 -7.63
CA ILE A 2 -7.05 6.83 -6.95
C ILE A 2 -6.27 5.74 -6.20
N ILE A 3 -5.14 5.32 -6.76
CA ILE A 3 -4.32 4.20 -6.29
C ILE A 3 -3.68 4.51 -4.93
N THR A 4 -3.14 5.72 -4.81
CA THR A 4 -2.53 6.23 -3.59
C THR A 4 -3.57 6.45 -2.48
N PHE A 5 -4.80 6.82 -2.85
CA PHE A 5 -5.90 6.96 -1.90
C PHE A 5 -6.30 5.60 -1.31
N ILE A 6 -6.44 4.57 -2.15
CA ILE A 6 -6.74 3.20 -1.72
C ILE A 6 -5.60 2.63 -0.85
N ALA A 7 -4.35 2.83 -1.24
CA ALA A 7 -3.20 2.32 -0.48
C ALA A 7 -3.09 2.96 0.92
N TYR A 8 -3.34 4.27 1.04
CA TYR A 8 -3.27 4.94 2.33
C TYR A 8 -4.48 4.66 3.23
N TRP A 9 -5.69 4.64 2.68
CA TRP A 9 -6.90 4.51 3.50
C TRP A 9 -7.34 3.06 3.70
N ILE A 10 -7.35 2.26 2.63
CA ILE A 10 -7.87 0.89 2.69
C ILE A 10 -6.83 -0.09 3.17
N ILE A 11 -5.54 0.24 3.10
CA ILE A 11 -4.46 -0.69 3.46
C ILE A 11 -3.71 -0.20 4.70
N ALA A 12 -3.26 1.06 4.75
CA ALA A 12 -2.50 1.54 5.90
C ALA A 12 -3.32 1.57 7.21
N LEU A 13 -4.60 1.99 7.17
CA LEU A 13 -5.46 2.03 8.35
C LEU A 13 -5.77 0.66 8.95
N PRO A 14 -6.29 -0.34 8.19
CA PRO A 14 -6.58 -1.64 8.78
C PRO A 14 -5.32 -2.41 9.17
N ILE A 15 -4.21 -2.28 8.44
CA ILE A 15 -2.94 -2.90 8.85
C ILE A 15 -2.42 -2.25 10.14
N GLY A 16 -2.44 -0.92 10.22
CA GLY A 16 -2.05 -0.20 11.44
C GLY A 16 -2.95 -0.54 12.63
N TYR A 17 -4.26 -0.69 12.39
CA TYR A 17 -5.22 -1.08 13.41
C TYR A 17 -5.02 -2.53 13.87
N LEU A 18 -4.83 -3.47 12.94
CA LEU A 18 -4.55 -4.87 13.28
C LEU A 18 -3.25 -4.99 14.07
N LEU A 19 -2.15 -4.41 13.60
CA LEU A 19 -0.88 -4.55 14.31
C LEU A 19 -0.85 -3.77 15.63
N GLY A 20 -1.43 -2.57 15.66
CA GLY A 20 -1.48 -1.75 16.87
C GLY A 20 -2.36 -2.37 17.96
N PHE A 21 -3.58 -2.78 17.61
CA PHE A 21 -4.58 -3.24 18.57
C PHE A 21 -4.63 -4.77 18.72
N THR A 22 -4.54 -5.56 17.63
CA THR A 22 -4.58 -7.03 17.71
C THR A 22 -3.27 -7.60 18.23
N PHE A 23 -2.14 -7.10 17.74
CA PHE A 23 -0.81 -7.57 18.17
C PHE A 23 -0.23 -6.80 19.37
N LYS A 24 -0.97 -5.83 19.93
CA LYS A 24 -0.54 -4.96 21.03
C LYS A 24 0.81 -4.27 20.79
N MET A 25 1.15 -4.00 19.54
CA MET A 25 2.38 -3.29 19.16
C MET A 25 2.24 -1.78 19.31
N GLU A 26 1.07 -1.29 19.73
CA GLU A 26 0.78 0.13 19.98
C GLU A 26 1.27 1.02 18.83
N VAL A 27 2.18 1.95 19.13
CA VAL A 27 2.75 2.91 18.19
C VAL A 27 3.54 2.20 17.08
N VAL A 28 4.25 1.11 17.39
CA VAL A 28 5.03 0.34 16.41
C VAL A 28 4.12 -0.25 15.33
N GLY A 29 2.93 -0.72 15.70
CA GLY A 29 1.94 -1.22 14.75
C GLY A 29 1.47 -0.15 13.76
N ILE A 30 1.34 1.10 14.22
CA ILE A 30 0.98 2.25 13.37
C ILE A 30 2.09 2.57 12.37
N TRP A 31 3.36 2.58 12.81
CA TRP A 31 4.50 2.81 11.92
C TRP A 31 4.63 1.71 10.85
N ILE A 32 4.38 0.45 11.21
CA ILE A 32 4.35 -0.65 10.24
C ILE A 32 3.18 -0.50 9.27
N GLY A 33 2.00 -0.07 9.73
CA GLY A 33 0.85 0.25 8.88
C GLY A 33 1.16 1.33 7.84
N LEU A 34 1.85 2.40 8.24
CA LEU A 34 2.32 3.46 7.33
C LEU A 34 3.32 2.92 6.30
N LEU A 35 4.28 2.12 6.76
CA LEU A 35 5.31 1.53 5.89
C LEU A 35 4.66 0.57 4.88
N ALA A 36 3.71 -0.25 5.32
CA ALA A 36 2.92 -1.12 4.44
C ALA A 36 2.12 -0.32 3.41
N GLY A 37 1.41 0.75 3.81
CA GLY A 37 0.66 1.62 2.90
C GLY A 37 1.53 2.26 1.81
N LEU A 38 2.71 2.75 2.18
CA LEU A 38 3.72 3.27 1.24
C LEU A 38 4.22 2.20 0.28
N THR A 39 4.51 1.00 0.80
CA THR A 39 5.00 -0.13 0.00
C THR A 39 3.94 -0.58 -0.99
N THR A 40 2.68 -0.66 -0.58
CA THR A 40 1.59 -0.98 -1.49
C THR A 40 1.39 0.09 -2.55
N ALA A 41 1.49 1.38 -2.21
CA ALA A 41 1.44 2.45 -3.20
C ALA A 41 2.56 2.31 -4.26
N ALA A 42 3.78 1.97 -3.84
CA ALA A 42 4.90 1.72 -4.73
C ALA A 42 4.65 0.51 -5.64
N ILE A 43 4.22 -0.63 -5.09
CA ILE A 43 3.91 -1.85 -5.85
C ILE A 43 2.81 -1.59 -6.88
N MET A 44 1.74 -0.91 -6.49
CA MET A 44 0.58 -0.68 -7.34
C MET A 44 0.88 0.34 -8.45
N LEU A 45 1.76 1.31 -8.20
CA LEU A 45 2.29 2.21 -9.23
C LEU A 45 3.21 1.45 -10.20
N ASN A 46 4.04 0.55 -9.70
CA ASN A 46 4.93 -0.28 -10.50
C ASN A 46 4.14 -1.25 -11.41
N LEU A 47 3.13 -1.94 -10.86
CA LEU A 47 2.18 -2.74 -11.63
C LEU A 47 1.47 -1.94 -12.72
N ARG A 48 1.01 -0.72 -12.42
CA ARG A 48 0.40 0.14 -13.44
C ARG A 48 1.40 0.50 -14.52
N PHE A 49 2.64 0.78 -14.15
CA PHE A 49 3.71 1.09 -15.09
C PHE A 49 3.95 -0.11 -16.00
N GLU A 50 4.11 -1.31 -15.45
CA GLU A 50 4.31 -2.54 -16.21
C GLU A 50 3.14 -2.88 -17.14
N ILE A 51 1.88 -2.69 -16.69
CA ILE A 51 0.69 -2.84 -17.53
C ILE A 51 0.71 -1.84 -18.70
N LYS A 52 1.11 -0.59 -18.46
CA LYS A 52 1.15 0.43 -19.52
C LYS A 52 2.32 0.23 -20.47
N THR A 53 3.47 -0.20 -19.98
CA THR A 53 4.67 -0.53 -20.78
C THR A 53 4.42 -1.75 -21.65
N ARG A 54 3.73 -2.78 -21.14
CA ARG A 54 3.39 -3.98 -21.91
C ARG A 54 2.44 -3.68 -23.09
N ASN A 55 1.55 -2.70 -22.94
CA ASN A 55 0.66 -2.24 -24.02
C ASN A 55 1.36 -1.36 -25.07
N LEU A 56 2.61 -0.91 -24.83
CA LEU A 56 3.37 -0.07 -25.76
C LEU A 56 4.42 -0.85 -26.56
N GLY A 57 4.65 -2.13 -26.25
CA GLY A 57 5.78 -2.90 -26.78
C GLY A 57 5.47 -4.13 -27.65
N LEU A 58 4.23 -4.62 -27.72
CA LEU A 58 3.91 -5.83 -28.50
C LEU A 58 2.48 -5.84 -29.06
N ASN A 59 2.26 -5.10 -30.14
CA ASN A 59 1.51 -5.56 -31.32
C ASN A 59 2.26 -5.08 -32.57
#